data_AF-V3ZXL5-F1
#
_entry.id   AF-V3ZXL5-F1
#
_cell.length_a   1.000
_cell.length_b   1.000
_cell.length_c   1.000
_cell.angle_alpha   90.00
_cell.angle_beta   90.00
_cell.angle_gamma   90.00
#
_symmetry.space_group_name_H-M   'P 1'
#
loop_
_entity.id
_entity.type
_entity.pdbx_description
1 polymer ?
#
loop_
_entity_poly.entity_id
_entity_poly.type
_entity_poly.pdbx_seq_one_letter_code
_entity_poly.pdbx_strand_id
1 'polypeptide(L)'
;MTLICYLVSFLLSYNVSAHRLLFLIIIYKHYFQDFNGRLLRGIFHVLPSKKDYPDYYQVIMEPIDLSMIEAKIKAEKYLTEQALLSDFELMFNNARHYNEEKSLVYQDANTLERVLKAKVRSMGPLTPKSMGRKKNRSFSPLDEKLQELYDTVRNASDKSGRELATPFIKLPLKAEYPDYYEVIKKPVDLQRIQQKLVTHCYDSLEDMVADCVQMFDNACKYNEPDSLIYKVLYSNFQIS
;
A
#
# COMPACT_ATOMS: atom_id res chain seq x y z
N MET A 1 -7.60 15.66 4.64
CA MET A 1 -6.79 14.44 4.79
C MET A 1 -7.75 13.27 4.87
N THR A 2 -7.52 12.22 4.09
CA THR A 2 -8.34 10.99 4.18
C THR A 2 -7.87 10.12 5.33
N LEU A 3 -8.68 9.13 5.71
CA LEU A 3 -8.29 8.14 6.72
C LEU A 3 -7.00 7.39 6.32
N ILE A 4 -6.84 7.15 5.02
CA ILE A 4 -5.61 6.58 4.45
C ILE A 4 -4.44 7.56 4.57
N CYS A 5 -4.62 8.88 4.37
CA CYS A 5 -3.56 9.86 4.61
C CYS A 5 -3.06 9.87 6.07
N TYR A 6 -3.93 9.62 7.05
CA TYR A 6 -3.52 9.51 8.46
C TYR A 6 -2.70 8.25 8.71
N LEU A 7 -3.15 7.08 8.23
CA LEU A 7 -2.36 5.85 8.26
C LEU A 7 -0.99 6.05 7.56
N VAL A 8 -0.99 6.65 6.38
CA VAL A 8 0.23 6.93 5.61
C VAL A 8 1.17 7.89 6.34
N SER A 9 0.66 8.96 6.94
CA SER A 9 1.46 9.92 7.73
C SER A 9 2.06 9.27 8.98
N PHE A 10 1.30 8.43 9.68
CA PHE A 10 1.74 7.68 10.84
C PHE A 10 2.85 6.67 10.51
N LEU A 11 2.67 5.91 9.43
CA LEU A 11 3.67 4.92 9.02
C LEU A 11 4.97 5.56 8.54
N LEU A 12 4.94 6.83 8.14
CA LEU A 12 6.12 7.62 7.77
C LEU A 12 6.95 8.11 8.96
N SER A 13 6.45 8.08 10.20
CA SER A 13 7.24 8.41 11.39
C SER A 13 7.96 7.22 12.02
N TYR A 14 7.87 6.01 11.45
CA TYR A 14 8.40 4.76 12.04
C TYR A 14 9.07 3.79 11.04
N ASN A 15 9.70 2.72 11.55
CA ASN A 15 10.69 1.89 10.85
C ASN A 15 10.47 0.35 11.11
N VAL A 16 10.69 -0.59 10.15
CA VAL A 16 10.96 -0.37 8.71
C VAL A 16 10.83 -1.56 7.73
N SER A 17 11.31 -2.77 8.05
CA SER A 17 11.81 -3.69 7.00
C SER A 17 10.76 -4.30 6.09
N ALA A 18 9.55 -4.58 6.58
CA ALA A 18 8.44 -5.04 5.74
C ALA A 18 7.48 -3.89 5.38
N HIS A 19 7.43 -2.83 6.21
CA HIS A 19 6.77 -1.56 5.87
C HIS A 19 7.21 -0.97 4.52
N ARG A 20 8.52 -0.82 4.24
CA ARG A 20 8.97 -0.18 2.96
C ARG A 20 8.43 -0.88 1.71
N LEU A 21 8.26 -2.19 1.82
CA LEU A 21 7.86 -3.09 0.75
C LEU A 21 6.35 -2.98 0.46
N LEU A 22 5.53 -3.08 1.51
CA LEU A 22 4.08 -2.96 1.44
C LEU A 22 3.64 -1.52 1.13
N PHE A 23 4.34 -0.53 1.68
CA PHE A 23 4.06 0.89 1.48
C PHE A 23 4.42 1.36 0.06
N LEU A 24 5.52 0.85 -0.52
CA LEU A 24 5.81 1.03 -1.95
C LEU A 24 4.75 0.37 -2.83
N ILE A 25 4.34 -0.88 -2.54
CA ILE A 25 3.23 -1.52 -3.24
C ILE A 25 1.99 -0.64 -3.19
N ILE A 26 1.52 -0.20 -2.01
CA ILE A 26 0.26 0.53 -1.85
C ILE A 26 0.29 1.86 -2.60
N ILE A 27 1.38 2.63 -2.47
CA ILE A 27 1.55 3.91 -3.17
C ILE A 27 1.60 3.70 -4.69
N TYR A 28 2.34 2.71 -5.20
CA TYR A 28 2.35 2.40 -6.64
C TYR A 28 1.02 1.84 -7.15
N LYS A 29 0.40 0.93 -6.41
CA LYS A 29 -0.77 0.14 -6.84
C LYS A 29 -2.10 0.88 -6.77
N HIS A 30 -2.22 2.02 -6.08
CA HIS A 30 -3.55 2.61 -5.89
C HIS A 30 -3.65 4.13 -6.12
N TYR A 31 -2.56 4.90 -6.19
CA TYR A 31 -2.65 6.38 -6.10
C TYR A 31 -2.06 7.21 -7.26
N PHE A 32 -1.30 6.63 -8.20
CA PHE A 32 -0.83 7.40 -9.37
C PHE A 32 -1.83 7.36 -10.52
N GLN A 33 -2.68 8.39 -10.52
CA GLN A 33 -3.50 8.77 -11.66
C GLN A 33 -2.93 10.06 -12.30
N ASP A 34 -3.09 10.20 -13.62
CA ASP A 34 -2.94 11.51 -14.26
C ASP A 34 -4.21 12.36 -14.06
N PHE A 35 -4.22 13.57 -14.63
CA PHE A 35 -5.34 14.51 -14.51
C PHE A 35 -6.67 13.97 -15.09
N ASN A 36 -6.66 12.89 -15.87
CA ASN A 36 -7.86 12.21 -16.39
C ASN A 36 -8.25 10.96 -15.58
N GLY A 37 -7.59 10.68 -14.46
CA GLY A 37 -7.84 9.46 -13.67
C GLY A 37 -7.14 8.20 -14.21
N ARG A 38 -6.35 8.29 -15.29
CA ARG A 38 -5.66 7.12 -15.89
C ARG A 38 -4.53 6.67 -14.98
N LEU A 39 -4.51 5.39 -14.64
CA LEU A 39 -3.53 4.78 -13.75
C LEU A 39 -2.16 4.64 -14.45
N LEU A 40 -1.16 5.44 -14.07
CA LEU A 40 0.19 5.43 -14.67
C LEU A 40 0.85 4.04 -14.61
N ARG A 41 0.56 3.28 -13.55
CA ARG A 41 1.07 1.92 -13.36
C ARG A 41 0.56 0.89 -14.38
N GLY A 42 -0.51 1.20 -15.13
CA GLY A 42 -1.34 0.18 -15.78
C GLY A 42 -0.54 -0.72 -16.72
N ILE A 43 0.32 -0.11 -17.54
CA ILE A 43 1.19 -0.79 -18.49
C ILE A 43 2.38 -1.54 -17.84
N PHE A 44 2.67 -1.25 -16.57
CA PHE A 44 3.72 -1.91 -15.77
C PHE A 44 3.17 -3.06 -14.92
N HIS A 45 1.85 -3.30 -14.91
CA HIS A 45 1.25 -4.27 -13.99
C HIS A 45 1.64 -5.71 -14.32
N VAL A 46 1.56 -6.07 -15.60
CA VAL A 46 1.82 -7.40 -16.15
C VAL A 46 2.60 -7.22 -17.45
N LEU A 47 3.58 -8.08 -17.71
CA LEU A 47 4.37 -8.07 -18.94
C LEU A 47 3.49 -8.14 -20.21
N PRO A 48 3.94 -7.55 -21.33
CA PRO A 48 3.30 -7.72 -22.63
C PRO A 48 3.11 -9.21 -22.98
N SER A 49 1.98 -9.58 -23.56
CA SER A 49 1.74 -10.96 -24.00
C SER A 49 2.81 -11.39 -25.02
N LYS A 50 3.56 -12.46 -24.72
CA LYS A 50 4.60 -13.00 -25.63
C LYS A 50 4.07 -13.47 -26.98
N LYS A 51 2.76 -13.74 -27.08
CA LYS A 51 2.09 -14.05 -28.34
C LYS A 51 1.90 -12.79 -29.21
N ASP A 52 1.56 -11.68 -28.58
CA ASP A 52 1.12 -10.45 -29.26
C ASP A 52 2.28 -9.45 -29.42
N TYR A 53 3.31 -9.54 -28.57
CA TYR A 53 4.55 -8.77 -28.57
C TYR A 53 5.79 -9.69 -28.50
N PRO A 54 6.04 -10.56 -29.49
CA PRO A 54 7.16 -11.49 -29.49
C PRO A 54 8.54 -10.80 -29.66
N ASP A 55 8.55 -9.58 -30.20
CA ASP A 55 9.70 -8.70 -30.39
C ASP A 55 10.18 -8.07 -29.07
N TYR A 56 9.26 -7.74 -28.15
CA TYR A 56 9.60 -7.29 -26.80
C TYR A 56 10.58 -8.25 -26.10
N TYR A 57 10.35 -9.55 -26.24
CA TYR A 57 11.18 -10.61 -25.68
C TYR A 57 12.46 -10.92 -26.47
N GLN A 58 12.71 -10.21 -27.57
CA GLN A 58 13.98 -10.24 -28.31
C GLN A 58 14.85 -9.02 -27.96
N VAL A 59 14.22 -7.87 -27.70
CA VAL A 59 14.88 -6.62 -27.29
C VAL A 59 15.19 -6.61 -25.80
N ILE A 60 14.25 -7.05 -24.96
CA ILE A 60 14.37 -6.98 -23.49
C ILE A 60 14.91 -8.30 -22.94
N MET A 61 16.18 -8.27 -22.51
CA MET A 61 16.89 -9.43 -21.95
C MET A 61 16.31 -9.94 -20.63
N GLU A 62 15.92 -9.03 -19.73
CA GLU A 62 15.41 -9.37 -18.39
C GLU A 62 14.01 -8.76 -18.17
N PRO A 63 12.95 -9.34 -18.76
CA PRO A 63 11.57 -8.90 -18.54
C PRO A 63 11.16 -8.95 -17.06
N ILE A 64 10.58 -7.86 -16.57
CA ILE A 64 10.03 -7.75 -15.22
C ILE A 64 8.78 -6.85 -15.22
N ASP A 65 7.82 -7.16 -14.36
CA ASP A 65 6.62 -6.35 -14.11
C ASP A 65 6.31 -6.22 -12.60
N LEU A 66 5.32 -5.39 -12.25
CA LEU A 66 4.91 -5.17 -10.86
C LEU A 66 4.34 -6.43 -10.18
N SER A 67 3.76 -7.38 -10.93
CA SER A 67 3.25 -8.64 -10.38
C SER A 67 4.38 -9.59 -9.95
N MET A 68 5.48 -9.62 -10.72
CA MET A 68 6.70 -10.35 -10.39
C MET A 68 7.40 -9.74 -9.17
N ILE A 69 7.50 -8.41 -9.13
CA ILE A 69 8.02 -7.69 -7.96
C ILE A 69 7.15 -8.00 -6.74
N GLU A 70 5.83 -7.85 -6.83
CA GLU A 70 4.89 -8.20 -5.75
C GLU A 70 5.01 -9.68 -5.29
N ALA A 71 5.24 -10.62 -6.20
CA ALA A 71 5.46 -12.02 -5.84
C ALA A 71 6.77 -12.21 -5.05
N LYS A 72 7.87 -11.58 -5.49
CA LYS A 72 9.15 -11.54 -4.75
C LYS A 72 8.99 -10.88 -3.37
N ILE A 73 8.13 -9.86 -3.26
CA ILE A 73 7.77 -9.21 -1.99
C ILE A 73 7.06 -10.19 -1.05
N LYS A 74 5.96 -10.82 -1.50
CA LYS A 74 5.14 -11.75 -0.69
C LYS A 74 5.91 -13.01 -0.27
N ALA A 75 6.96 -13.37 -1.02
CA ALA A 75 7.82 -14.50 -0.73
C ALA A 75 9.15 -14.11 -0.03
N GLU A 76 9.22 -12.91 0.55
CA GLU A 76 10.35 -12.38 1.34
C GLU A 76 11.71 -12.47 0.63
N LYS A 77 11.74 -12.27 -0.70
CA LYS A 77 12.96 -12.46 -1.51
C LYS A 77 13.92 -11.28 -1.51
N TYR A 78 13.50 -10.10 -1.04
CA TYR A 78 14.36 -8.92 -0.97
C TYR A 78 14.99 -8.79 0.42
N LEU A 79 16.26 -9.18 0.53
CA LEU A 79 17.04 -9.05 1.77
C LEU A 79 17.48 -7.61 2.07
N THR A 80 17.44 -6.72 1.07
CA THR A 80 17.82 -5.31 1.17
C THR A 80 16.86 -4.43 0.37
N GLU A 81 16.69 -3.17 0.79
CA GLU A 81 15.97 -2.16 0.02
C GLU A 81 16.60 -1.95 -1.37
N GLN A 82 17.93 -1.98 -1.47
CA GLN A 82 18.62 -1.83 -2.75
C GLN A 82 18.24 -2.93 -3.75
N ALA A 83 18.06 -4.19 -3.29
CA ALA A 83 17.63 -5.27 -4.18
C ALA A 83 16.20 -5.05 -4.72
N LEU A 84 15.31 -4.43 -3.94
CA LEU A 84 13.99 -4.00 -4.42
C LEU A 84 14.10 -2.85 -5.41
N LEU A 85 14.89 -1.83 -5.08
CA LEU A 85 15.04 -0.64 -5.92
C LEU A 85 15.65 -1.00 -7.28
N SER A 86 16.60 -1.92 -7.33
CA SER A 86 17.18 -2.41 -8.59
C SER A 86 16.15 -3.11 -9.50
N ASP A 87 15.20 -3.86 -8.95
CA ASP A 87 14.10 -4.47 -9.72
C ASP A 87 13.15 -3.39 -10.30
N PHE A 88 12.82 -2.36 -9.52
CA PHE A 88 12.03 -1.22 -10.01
C PHE A 88 12.78 -0.44 -11.09
N GLU A 89 14.07 -0.15 -10.88
CA GLU A 89 14.93 0.53 -11.87
C GLU A 89 15.05 -0.29 -13.15
N LEU A 90 15.20 -1.62 -13.07
CA LEU A 90 15.15 -2.53 -14.22
C LEU A 90 13.82 -2.41 -14.98
N MET A 91 12.69 -2.40 -14.27
CA MET A 91 11.36 -2.25 -14.88
C MET A 91 11.22 -0.93 -15.66
N PHE A 92 11.68 0.20 -15.09
CA PHE A 92 11.64 1.50 -15.79
C PHE A 92 12.65 1.58 -16.94
N ASN A 93 13.84 1.00 -16.77
CA ASN A 93 14.84 0.93 -17.82
C ASN A 93 14.37 0.08 -19.01
N ASN A 94 13.72 -1.06 -18.76
CA ASN A 94 13.12 -1.89 -19.81
C ASN A 94 12.02 -1.14 -20.57
N ALA A 95 11.14 -0.43 -19.85
CA ALA A 95 10.11 0.40 -20.46
C ALA A 95 10.71 1.51 -21.33
N ARG A 96 11.79 2.16 -20.86
CA ARG A 96 12.53 3.16 -21.64
C ARG A 96 13.32 2.60 -22.81
N HIS A 97 13.81 1.37 -22.71
CA HIS A 97 14.59 0.75 -23.77
C HIS A 97 13.71 0.29 -24.94
N TYR A 98 12.51 -0.21 -24.64
CA TYR A 98 11.56 -0.69 -25.66
C TYR A 98 10.71 0.42 -26.28
N ASN A 99 10.34 1.47 -25.52
CA ASN A 99 9.43 2.51 -25.99
C ASN A 99 10.17 3.81 -26.34
N GLU A 100 9.66 4.55 -27.33
CA GLU A 100 10.22 5.86 -27.72
C GLU A 100 10.19 6.89 -26.58
N GLU A 101 11.19 7.79 -26.53
CA GLU A 101 11.35 8.80 -25.46
C GLU A 101 10.14 9.71 -25.23
N LYS A 102 9.34 9.94 -26.27
CA LYS A 102 8.13 10.80 -26.23
C LYS A 102 6.84 10.01 -26.01
N SER A 103 6.91 8.69 -25.95
CA SER A 103 5.76 7.83 -25.69
C SER A 103 5.22 8.02 -24.27
N LEU A 104 3.93 7.75 -24.09
CA LEU A 104 3.27 7.83 -22.80
C LEU A 104 3.92 6.89 -21.77
N VAL A 105 4.31 5.68 -22.19
CA VAL A 105 4.96 4.67 -21.34
C VAL A 105 6.34 5.14 -20.84
N TYR A 106 7.13 5.79 -21.69
CA TYR A 106 8.43 6.36 -21.31
C TYR A 106 8.27 7.49 -20.29
N GLN A 107 7.27 8.37 -20.48
CA GLN A 107 6.98 9.47 -19.55
C GLN A 107 6.37 9.00 -18.23
N ASP A 108 5.54 7.97 -18.25
CA ASP A 108 5.04 7.30 -17.05
C ASP A 108 6.21 6.69 -16.25
N ALA A 109 7.13 5.97 -16.91
CA ALA A 109 8.33 5.40 -16.27
C ALA A 109 9.18 6.47 -15.56
N ASN A 110 9.45 7.59 -16.23
CA ASN A 110 10.21 8.71 -15.65
C ASN A 110 9.50 9.35 -14.46
N THR A 111 8.18 9.48 -14.53
CA THR A 111 7.36 10.08 -13.46
C THR A 111 7.31 9.16 -12.24
N LEU A 112 7.03 7.88 -12.46
CA LEU A 112 6.99 6.84 -11.44
C LEU A 112 8.35 6.70 -10.73
N GLU A 113 9.46 6.64 -11.47
CA GLU A 113 10.81 6.57 -10.90
C GLU A 113 11.18 7.84 -10.10
N ARG A 114 10.81 9.03 -10.60
CA ARG A 114 11.05 10.29 -9.87
C ARG A 114 10.34 10.30 -8.53
N VAL A 115 9.09 9.82 -8.47
CA VAL A 115 8.33 9.72 -7.22
C VAL A 115 8.92 8.66 -6.30
N LEU A 116 9.32 7.50 -6.82
CA LEU A 116 10.05 6.46 -6.07
C LEU A 116 11.30 7.06 -5.39
N LYS A 117 12.17 7.72 -6.15
CA LYS A 117 13.43 8.31 -5.65
C LYS A 117 13.18 9.47 -4.69
N ALA A 118 12.18 10.31 -4.94
CA ALA A 118 11.76 11.35 -3.99
C ALA A 118 11.29 10.73 -2.66
N LYS A 119 10.51 9.64 -2.71
CA LYS A 119 10.00 8.98 -1.52
C LYS A 119 11.10 8.29 -0.72
N VAL A 120 12.00 7.54 -1.36
CA VAL A 120 13.19 6.94 -0.72
C VAL A 120 14.00 8.00 0.03
N ARG A 121 14.31 9.13 -0.61
CA ARG A 121 15.02 10.25 0.05
C ARG A 121 14.27 10.82 1.26
N SER A 122 12.94 10.92 1.20
CA SER A 122 12.13 11.41 2.32
C SER A 122 12.12 10.50 3.55
N MET A 123 12.55 9.23 3.43
CA MET A 123 12.52 8.23 4.51
C MET A 123 13.86 8.09 5.27
N GLY A 124 14.90 8.86 4.89
CA GLY A 124 16.18 8.91 5.61
C GLY A 124 17.04 7.62 5.56
N PRO A 125 18.29 7.70 6.04
CA PRO A 125 19.22 6.56 6.06
C PRO A 125 18.82 5.51 7.12
N LEU A 126 18.89 4.24 6.71
CA LEU A 126 18.55 3.09 7.55
C LEU A 126 19.65 2.75 8.55
N THR A 127 19.32 2.71 9.84
CA THR A 127 20.18 2.11 10.87
C THR A 127 19.73 0.67 11.15
N PRO A 128 20.62 -0.34 11.04
CA PRO A 128 20.27 -1.73 11.32
C PRO A 128 20.44 -2.06 12.81
N LYS A 129 19.52 -2.85 13.39
CA LYS A 129 19.86 -3.71 14.54
C LYS A 129 18.93 -4.90 14.79
N SER A 130 19.54 -6.09 14.70
CA SER A 130 19.35 -7.27 15.58
C SER A 130 17.96 -7.93 15.68
N MET A 131 17.83 -9.11 15.08
CA MET A 131 16.88 -10.12 15.58
C MET A 131 17.37 -10.69 16.92
N GLY A 132 16.51 -10.68 17.94
CA GLY A 132 16.78 -11.29 19.25
C GLY A 132 15.48 -11.56 20.01
N ARG A 133 15.27 -12.80 20.47
CA ARG A 133 13.97 -13.31 20.94
C ARG A 133 14.04 -13.71 22.42
N LYS A 134 13.28 -13.07 23.32
CA LYS A 134 12.53 -13.72 24.43
C LYS A 134 11.72 -12.75 25.31
N LYS A 135 10.79 -13.33 26.08
CA LYS A 135 9.70 -12.70 26.83
C LYS A 135 10.12 -12.06 28.17
N ASN A 136 9.55 -10.90 28.47
CA ASN A 136 8.78 -10.62 29.69
C ASN A 136 8.01 -9.31 29.45
N ARG A 137 6.68 -9.36 29.30
CA ARG A 137 5.87 -8.18 28.92
C ARG A 137 5.47 -7.36 30.15
N SER A 138 6.30 -6.38 30.51
CA SER A 138 5.78 -5.03 30.73
C SER A 138 5.22 -4.50 29.41
N PHE A 139 4.49 -3.36 29.45
CA PHE A 139 4.11 -2.64 28.23
C PHE A 139 5.35 -2.46 27.34
N SER A 140 5.32 -3.03 26.14
CA SER A 140 6.52 -3.07 25.29
C SER A 140 6.54 -1.89 24.32
N PRO A 141 7.73 -1.46 23.83
CA PRO A 141 7.82 -0.44 22.78
C PRO A 141 7.16 -0.81 21.44
N LEU A 142 6.64 -2.04 21.31
CA LEU A 142 5.75 -2.47 20.22
C LEU A 142 4.29 -2.19 20.57
N ASP A 143 3.84 -2.51 21.79
CA ASP A 143 2.47 -2.26 22.25
C ASP A 143 2.16 -0.74 22.22
N GLU A 144 3.12 0.11 22.60
CA GLU A 144 3.02 1.57 22.47
C GLU A 144 2.74 2.01 21.02
N LYS A 145 3.48 1.47 20.04
CA LYS A 145 3.34 1.83 18.62
C LYS A 145 2.06 1.27 17.99
N LEU A 146 1.65 0.08 18.39
CA LEU A 146 0.38 -0.51 17.94
C LEU A 146 -0.82 0.30 18.49
N GLN A 147 -0.73 0.77 19.74
CA GLN A 147 -1.72 1.66 20.33
C GLN A 147 -1.75 3.02 19.63
N GLU A 148 -0.60 3.65 19.39
CA GLU A 148 -0.50 4.93 18.67
C GLU A 148 -1.03 4.83 17.23
N LEU A 149 -0.78 3.70 16.54
CA LEU A 149 -1.35 3.38 15.23
C LEU A 149 -2.88 3.30 15.31
N TYR A 150 -3.40 2.56 16.29
CA TYR A 150 -4.84 2.41 16.48
C TYR A 150 -5.51 3.76 16.72
N ASP A 151 -4.96 4.56 17.64
CA ASP A 151 -5.51 5.86 18.00
C ASP A 151 -5.42 6.86 16.85
N THR A 152 -4.37 6.81 16.04
CA THR A 152 -4.24 7.67 14.85
C THR A 152 -5.31 7.36 13.80
N VAL A 153 -5.62 6.08 13.57
CA VAL A 153 -6.71 5.70 12.65
C VAL A 153 -8.07 5.97 13.28
N ARG A 154 -8.28 5.60 14.55
CA ARG A 154 -9.57 5.75 15.25
C ARG A 154 -9.98 7.21 15.41
N ASN A 155 -9.06 8.12 15.69
CA ASN A 155 -9.37 9.52 16.02
C ASN A 155 -9.21 10.47 14.82
N ALA A 156 -8.83 9.96 13.65
CA ALA A 156 -8.72 10.73 12.42
C ALA A 156 -10.03 11.46 12.08
N SER A 157 -9.93 12.76 11.84
CA SER A 157 -11.07 13.65 11.57
C SER A 157 -10.81 14.52 10.35
N ASP A 158 -11.86 14.94 9.63
CA ASP A 158 -11.72 15.95 8.57
C ASP A 158 -11.72 17.39 9.11
N LYS A 159 -11.66 18.38 8.20
CA LYS A 159 -11.60 19.81 8.54
C LYS A 159 -12.82 20.33 9.30
N SER A 160 -13.95 19.61 9.33
CA SER A 160 -15.12 19.99 10.14
C SER A 160 -15.16 19.29 11.50
N GLY A 161 -14.14 18.50 11.84
CA GLY A 161 -14.08 17.74 13.10
C GLY A 161 -14.89 16.43 13.05
N ARG A 162 -15.35 15.99 11.88
CA ARG A 162 -16.09 14.73 11.74
C ARG A 162 -15.13 13.54 11.76
N GLU A 163 -15.36 12.60 12.68
CA GLU A 163 -14.61 11.34 12.80
C GLU A 163 -14.74 10.47 11.53
N LEU A 164 -13.61 10.25 10.86
CA LEU A 164 -13.52 9.48 9.62
C LEU A 164 -13.62 7.97 9.85
N ALA A 165 -13.27 7.51 11.04
CA ALA A 165 -13.30 6.10 11.43
C ALA A 165 -14.73 5.52 11.55
N THR A 166 -15.76 6.36 11.71
CA THR A 166 -17.14 5.96 12.02
C THR A 166 -17.69 4.80 11.16
N PRO A 167 -17.57 4.81 9.82
CA PRO A 167 -18.09 3.72 8.97
C PRO A 167 -17.30 2.40 9.08
N PHE A 168 -16.15 2.42 9.75
CA PHE A 168 -15.22 1.28 9.86
C PHE A 168 -15.21 0.67 11.26
N ILE A 169 -16.01 1.17 12.21
CA ILE A 169 -16.02 0.70 13.60
C ILE A 169 -16.55 -0.74 13.70
N LYS A 170 -17.62 -1.05 12.96
CA LYS A 170 -18.28 -2.36 12.93
C LYS A 170 -18.66 -2.75 11.50
N LEU A 171 -18.53 -4.03 11.19
CA LEU A 171 -19.11 -4.63 9.99
C LEU A 171 -20.65 -4.52 9.98
N PRO A 172 -21.28 -4.42 8.79
CA PRO A 172 -22.74 -4.50 8.67
C PRO A 172 -23.25 -5.88 9.14
N LEU A 173 -24.45 -5.93 9.72
CA LEU A 173 -25.02 -7.20 10.20
C LEU A 173 -25.33 -8.12 9.02
N LYS A 174 -24.85 -9.38 9.05
CA LYS A 174 -25.09 -10.37 7.98
C LYS A 174 -26.58 -10.65 7.69
N ALA A 175 -27.45 -10.43 8.67
CA ALA A 175 -28.90 -10.56 8.49
C ALA A 175 -29.52 -9.40 7.69
N GLU A 176 -28.89 -8.23 7.70
CA GLU A 176 -29.33 -7.01 6.99
C GLU A 176 -28.62 -6.87 5.63
N TYR A 177 -27.34 -7.26 5.57
CA TYR A 177 -26.47 -7.16 4.38
C TYR A 177 -25.83 -8.52 4.06
N PRO A 178 -26.59 -9.53 3.60
CA PRO A 178 -26.03 -10.83 3.26
C PRO A 178 -25.09 -10.76 2.04
N ASP A 179 -25.40 -9.90 1.08
CA ASP A 179 -24.64 -9.59 -0.14
C ASP A 179 -23.22 -9.09 0.15
N TYR A 180 -23.04 -8.28 1.20
CA TYR A 180 -21.72 -7.86 1.67
C TYR A 180 -20.80 -9.06 1.92
N TYR A 181 -21.31 -10.12 2.56
CA TYR A 181 -20.56 -11.34 2.86
C TYR A 181 -20.42 -12.28 1.66
N GLU A 182 -21.17 -12.07 0.58
CA GLU A 182 -20.94 -12.71 -0.71
C GLU A 182 -19.77 -12.05 -1.46
N VAL A 183 -19.68 -10.72 -1.46
CA VAL A 183 -18.61 -9.96 -2.13
C VAL A 183 -17.31 -9.97 -1.33
N ILE A 184 -17.38 -9.80 0.00
CA ILE A 184 -16.24 -9.62 0.91
C ILE A 184 -15.90 -10.93 1.61
N LYS A 185 -14.81 -11.56 1.16
CA LYS A 185 -14.37 -12.88 1.66
C LYS A 185 -13.50 -12.84 2.92
N LYS A 186 -12.94 -11.68 3.27
CA LYS A 186 -12.10 -11.46 4.47
C LYS A 186 -12.56 -10.21 5.23
N PRO A 187 -13.78 -10.22 5.79
CA PRO A 187 -14.33 -9.05 6.46
C PRO A 187 -13.55 -8.74 7.75
N VAL A 188 -13.27 -7.46 7.99
CA VAL A 188 -12.55 -6.94 9.15
C VAL A 188 -13.01 -5.50 9.41
N ASP A 189 -13.08 -5.10 10.68
CA ASP A 189 -13.44 -3.76 11.17
C ASP A 189 -12.47 -3.30 12.28
N LEU A 190 -12.57 -2.03 12.67
CA LEU A 190 -11.75 -1.47 13.75
C LEU A 190 -12.02 -2.15 15.10
N GLN A 191 -13.25 -2.62 15.39
CA GLN A 191 -13.51 -3.35 16.63
C GLN A 191 -12.70 -4.66 16.68
N ARG A 192 -12.58 -5.39 15.57
CA ARG A 192 -11.76 -6.61 15.47
C ARG A 192 -10.27 -6.30 15.56
N ILE A 193 -9.82 -5.20 14.96
CA ILE A 193 -8.43 -4.71 15.07
C ILE A 193 -8.11 -4.33 16.52
N GLN A 194 -9.00 -3.58 17.18
CA GLN A 194 -8.88 -3.24 18.59
C GLN A 194 -8.83 -4.48 19.47
N GLN A 195 -9.68 -5.47 19.20
CA GLN A 195 -9.68 -6.74 19.93
C GLN A 195 -8.32 -7.44 19.79
N LYS A 196 -7.79 -7.58 18.56
CA LYS A 196 -6.48 -8.18 18.32
C LYS A 196 -5.35 -7.41 19.02
N LEU A 197 -5.44 -6.09 19.09
CA LEU A 197 -4.50 -5.24 19.83
C LEU A 197 -4.53 -5.55 21.33
N VAL A 198 -5.68 -5.44 21.99
CA VAL A 198 -5.77 -5.63 23.46
C VAL A 198 -5.55 -7.09 23.90
N THR A 199 -5.71 -8.06 23.00
CA THR A 199 -5.31 -9.47 23.25
C THR A 199 -3.87 -9.77 22.81
N HIS A 200 -3.10 -8.76 22.40
CA HIS A 200 -1.73 -8.85 21.90
C HIS A 200 -1.52 -9.93 20.80
N CYS A 201 -2.45 -10.01 19.86
CA CYS A 201 -2.42 -10.92 18.70
C CYS A 201 -1.68 -10.35 17.48
N TYR A 202 -0.88 -9.30 17.67
CA TYR A 202 0.04 -8.75 16.68
C TYR A 202 1.48 -9.00 17.16
N ASP A 203 2.29 -9.66 16.34
CA ASP A 203 3.72 -9.88 16.61
C ASP A 203 4.58 -8.76 16.02
N SER A 204 4.02 -7.95 15.11
CA SER A 204 4.65 -6.83 14.43
C SER A 204 3.67 -5.68 14.14
N LEU A 205 4.20 -4.52 13.75
CA LEU A 205 3.39 -3.37 13.32
C LEU A 205 2.75 -3.64 11.94
N GLU A 206 3.51 -4.32 11.08
CA GLU A 206 3.11 -4.87 9.79
C GLU A 206 1.78 -5.66 9.86
N ASP A 207 1.62 -6.54 10.85
CA ASP A 207 0.42 -7.39 10.99
C ASP A 207 -0.85 -6.56 11.21
N MET A 208 -0.74 -5.44 11.92
CA MET A 208 -1.84 -4.53 12.19
C MET A 208 -2.10 -3.61 10.97
N VAL A 209 -1.05 -3.18 10.29
CA VAL A 209 -1.17 -2.44 9.02
C VAL A 209 -1.88 -3.29 7.96
N ALA A 210 -1.58 -4.59 7.88
CA ALA A 210 -2.23 -5.50 6.96
C ALA A 210 -3.74 -5.60 7.18
N ASP A 211 -4.20 -5.67 8.44
CA ASP A 211 -5.63 -5.63 8.76
C ASP A 211 -6.26 -4.26 8.41
N CYS A 212 -5.60 -3.13 8.73
CA CYS A 212 -6.07 -1.79 8.36
C CYS A 212 -6.22 -1.63 6.84
N VAL A 213 -5.25 -2.12 6.06
CA VAL A 213 -5.30 -2.11 4.59
C VAL A 213 -6.41 -3.02 4.08
N GLN A 214 -6.55 -4.24 4.62
CA GLN A 214 -7.63 -5.16 4.26
C GLN A 214 -9.02 -4.58 4.55
N MET A 215 -9.17 -3.84 5.65
CA MET A 215 -10.38 -3.12 6.04
C MET A 215 -10.74 -2.04 5.02
N PHE A 216 -9.76 -1.23 4.59
CA PHE A 216 -9.97 -0.24 3.54
C PHE A 216 -10.30 -0.92 2.22
N ASP A 217 -9.49 -1.85 1.73
CA ASP A 217 -9.72 -2.57 0.46
C ASP A 217 -11.12 -3.22 0.39
N ASN A 218 -11.62 -3.77 1.51
CA ASN A 218 -12.98 -4.30 1.59
C ASN A 218 -14.03 -3.22 1.37
N ALA A 219 -13.88 -2.06 2.01
CA ALA A 219 -14.78 -0.93 1.84
C ALA A 219 -14.72 -0.39 0.40
N CYS A 220 -13.53 -0.31 -0.21
CA CYS A 220 -13.34 0.10 -1.61
C CYS A 220 -14.00 -0.87 -2.59
N LYS A 221 -13.96 -2.17 -2.29
CA LYS A 221 -14.53 -3.22 -3.13
C LYS A 221 -16.06 -3.28 -3.05
N TYR A 222 -16.64 -2.96 -1.91
CA TYR A 222 -18.10 -3.01 -1.69
C TYR A 222 -18.82 -1.69 -2.00
N ASN A 223 -18.18 -0.55 -1.77
CA ASN A 223 -18.82 0.76 -1.90
C ASN A 223 -18.49 1.43 -3.24
N GLU A 224 -19.52 1.98 -3.88
CA GLU A 224 -19.38 2.73 -5.14
C GLU A 224 -18.39 3.91 -5.02
N PRO A 225 -17.65 4.27 -6.10
CA PRO A 225 -16.69 5.37 -6.10
C PRO A 225 -17.25 6.72 -5.64
N ASP A 226 -18.53 6.97 -5.90
CA ASP A 226 -19.21 8.20 -5.50
C ASP A 226 -19.76 8.20 -4.06
N SER A 227 -19.72 7.06 -3.37
CA SER A 227 -20.17 6.93 -1.99
C SER A 227 -19.34 7.78 -1.03
N LEU A 228 -19.95 8.15 0.10
CA LEU A 228 -19.26 8.86 1.16
C LEU A 228 -18.09 8.06 1.74
N ILE A 229 -18.23 6.73 1.82
CA ILE A 229 -17.21 5.81 2.35
C ILE A 229 -15.99 5.77 1.43
N TYR A 230 -16.19 5.63 0.11
CA TYR A 230 -15.11 5.67 -0.87
C TYR A 230 -14.41 7.04 -0.86
N LYS A 231 -15.17 8.13 -0.79
CA LYS A 231 -14.63 9.50 -0.69
C LYS A 231 -13.83 9.71 0.60
N VAL A 232 -14.22 9.13 1.74
CA VAL A 232 -13.44 9.18 3.00
C VAL A 232 -12.07 8.50 2.90
N LEU A 233 -11.92 7.53 1.98
CA LEU A 233 -10.65 6.83 1.73
C LEU A 233 -9.76 7.55 0.69
N TYR A 234 -10.34 8.05 -0.40
CA TYR A 234 -9.60 8.52 -1.59
C TYR A 234 -9.70 10.00 -1.93
N SER A 235 -10.62 10.78 -1.33
CA SER A 235 -10.74 12.19 -1.71
C SER A 235 -9.58 13.05 -1.18
N ASN A 236 -8.66 13.37 -2.10
CA ASN A 236 -7.73 14.52 -2.17
C ASN A 236 -6.29 14.09 -2.50
N PHE A 237 -6.02 13.88 -3.79
CA PHE A 237 -4.69 14.10 -4.40
C PHE A 237 -4.84 14.66 -5.83
N GLN A 238 -5.63 15.73 -5.98
CA GLN A 238 -5.38 16.65 -7.09
C GLN A 238 -4.18 17.52 -6.68
N ILE A 239 -3.05 17.30 -7.36
CA ILE A 239 -1.87 18.15 -7.21
C ILE A 239 -2.16 19.44 -7.99
N SER A 240 -2.34 20.54 -7.24
CA SER A 240 -2.19 21.92 -7.72
C SER A 240 -0.72 22.32 -7.75
#